data_AF-A0A0M0C006-F1
#
_entry.id   AF-A0A0M0C006-F1
#
_cell.length_a   1.000
_cell.length_b   1.000
_cell.length_c   1.000
_cell.angle_alpha   90.00
_cell.angle_beta   90.00
_cell.angle_gamma   90.00
#
_symmetry.space_group_name_H-M   'P 1'
#
loop_
_entity.id
_entity.type
_entity.pdbx_description
1 polymer ?
#
loop_
_entity_poly.entity_id
_entity_poly.type
_entity_poly.pdbx_seq_one_letter_code
_entity_poly.pdbx_strand_id
1 'polypeptide(L)'
;MTKEITLPEVIYKDLLKISKELSSIAKKPISEAMTISLVIAVYRAYMRNPCARDAFNQRIANMDFMSPEVFEKTWDNFPQK
;
A
#
# COMPACT_ATOMS: atom_id res chain seq x y z
N MET A 1 14.48 13.97 -12.27
CA MET A 1 15.50 13.27 -11.47
C MET A 1 14.82 12.14 -10.73
N THR A 2 15.17 10.90 -11.03
CA THR A 2 14.64 9.72 -10.34
C THR A 2 15.20 9.70 -8.93
N LYS A 3 14.34 9.74 -7.91
CA LYS A 3 14.77 9.56 -6.52
C LYS A 3 14.74 8.06 -6.22
N GLU A 4 15.85 7.50 -5.80
CA GLU A 4 15.90 6.14 -5.29
C GLU A 4 15.35 6.13 -3.87
N ILE A 5 14.46 5.18 -3.58
CA ILE A 5 13.86 4.99 -2.25
C ILE A 5 14.22 3.58 -1.80
N THR A 6 14.97 3.49 -0.71
CA THR A 6 15.25 2.22 -0.07
C THR A 6 14.04 1.82 0.76
N LEU A 7 13.47 0.65 0.47
CA LEU A 7 12.36 0.10 1.25
C LEU A 7 12.89 -0.67 2.47
N PRO A 8 12.27 -0.53 3.65
CA PRO A 8 12.51 -1.43 4.76
C PRO A 8 12.28 -2.89 4.34
N GLU A 9 13.11 -3.81 4.85
CA GLU A 9 13.10 -5.20 4.40
C GLU A 9 11.73 -5.88 4.53
N VAL A 10 10.98 -5.58 5.59
CA VAL A 10 9.62 -6.08 5.81
C VAL A 10 8.69 -5.65 4.67
N ILE A 11 8.72 -4.36 4.30
CA ILE A 11 7.89 -3.80 3.22
C ILE A 11 8.28 -4.39 1.87
N TYR A 12 9.58 -4.57 1.64
CA TYR A 12 10.07 -5.21 0.41
C TYR A 12 9.60 -6.67 0.29
N LYS A 13 9.65 -7.45 1.37
CA LYS A 13 9.14 -8.83 1.39
C LYS A 13 7.65 -8.91 1.12
N ASP A 14 6.86 -8.02 1.71
CA ASP A 14 5.42 -7.96 1.46
C ASP A 14 5.12 -7.57 0.01
N LEU A 15 5.85 -6.60 -0.54
CA LEU A 15 5.71 -6.19 -1.94
C LEU A 15 6.01 -7.36 -2.90
N LEU A 16 7.09 -8.11 -2.64
CA LEU A 16 7.42 -9.31 -3.42
C LEU A 16 6.32 -10.37 -3.34
N LYS A 17 5.73 -10.58 -2.15
CA LYS A 17 4.65 -11.54 -1.96
C LYS A 17 3.42 -11.14 -2.78
N ILE A 18 3.00 -9.88 -2.68
CA ILE A 18 1.85 -9.35 -3.44
C ILE A 18 2.11 -9.43 -4.96
N SER A 19 3.32 -9.09 -5.41
CA SER A 19 3.71 -9.21 -6.82
C SER A 19 3.56 -10.65 -7.33
N LYS A 20 3.96 -11.66 -6.56
CA LYS A 20 3.78 -13.08 -6.90
C LYS A 20 2.31 -13.48 -6.96
N GLU A 21 1.52 -13.08 -5.97
CA GLU A 21 0.08 -13.36 -5.92
C GLU A 21 -0.64 -12.75 -7.14
N LEU A 22 -0.37 -11.48 -7.45
CA LEU A 22 -0.91 -10.81 -8.63
C LEU A 22 -0.46 -11.48 -9.92
N SER A 23 0.81 -11.91 -10.01
CA SER A 23 1.32 -12.62 -11.19
C SER A 23 0.58 -13.93 -11.41
N SER A 24 0.28 -14.66 -10.33
CA SER A 24 -0.51 -15.90 -10.37
C SER A 24 -1.93 -15.65 -10.86
N ILE A 25 -2.60 -14.61 -10.35
CA ILE A 25 -3.97 -14.25 -10.74
C ILE A 25 -4.02 -13.83 -12.21
N ALA A 26 -3.07 -12.98 -12.64
CA ALA A 26 -3.00 -12.46 -14.00
C ALA A 26 -2.46 -13.49 -15.01
N LYS A 27 -1.93 -14.62 -14.54
CA LYS A 27 -1.20 -15.63 -15.33
C LYS A 27 -0.07 -15.03 -16.16
N LYS A 28 0.54 -13.95 -15.65
CA LYS A 28 1.59 -13.15 -16.31
C LYS A 28 2.53 -12.58 -15.26
N PRO A 29 3.83 -12.42 -15.56
CA PRO A 29 4.76 -11.79 -14.63
C PRO A 29 4.36 -10.32 -14.40
N ILE A 30 4.20 -9.94 -13.13
CA ILE A 30 3.95 -8.56 -12.69
C ILE A 30 5.15 -8.11 -11.87
N SER A 31 5.82 -7.04 -12.32
CA SER A 31 6.95 -6.47 -11.60
C SER A 31 6.51 -5.74 -10.34
N GLU A 32 7.44 -5.53 -9.41
CA GLU A 32 7.23 -4.80 -8.17
C GLU A 32 6.73 -3.38 -8.43
N ALA A 33 7.26 -2.71 -9.46
CA ALA A 33 6.82 -1.37 -9.86
C ALA A 33 5.36 -1.37 -10.36
N MET A 34 4.94 -2.42 -11.08
CA MET A 34 3.55 -2.57 -11.50
C MET A 34 2.64 -2.85 -10.31
N THR A 35 3.10 -3.65 -9.35
CA THR A 35 2.39 -3.89 -8.08
C THR A 35 2.17 -2.60 -7.30
N ILE A 36 3.22 -1.79 -7.11
CA ILE A 36 3.11 -0.47 -6.45
C ILE A 36 2.09 0.40 -7.19
N SER A 37 2.19 0.47 -8.52
CA SER A 37 1.27 1.26 -9.35
C SER A 37 -0.18 0.84 -9.18
N LEU A 38 -0.45 -0.47 -9.12
CA LEU A 38 -1.78 -1.03 -8.90
C LEU A 38 -2.32 -0.65 -7.51
N VAL A 39 -1.51 -0.83 -6.46
CA VAL A 39 -1.90 -0.52 -5.07
C VAL A 39 -2.24 0.98 -4.94
N ILE A 40 -1.42 1.86 -5.51
CA ILE A 40 -1.69 3.31 -5.53
C ILE A 40 -2.99 3.63 -6.27
N ALA A 41 -3.22 3.00 -7.42
CA ALA A 41 -4.44 3.23 -8.21
C ALA A 41 -5.69 2.79 -7.44
N VAL A 42 -5.65 1.62 -6.79
CA VAL A 42 -6.74 1.10 -5.96
C VAL A 42 -7.01 2.04 -4.78
N TYR A 43 -5.98 2.45 -4.04
CA TYR A 43 -6.13 3.41 -2.94
C TYR A 43 -6.79 4.71 -3.40
N ARG A 44 -6.31 5.29 -4.52
CA ARG A 44 -6.89 6.52 -5.09
C ARG A 44 -8.35 6.33 -5.52
N ALA A 45 -8.70 5.17 -6.08
CA ALA A 45 -10.07 4.86 -6.46
C ALA A 45 -11.00 4.80 -5.24
N TYR A 46 -10.55 4.18 -4.14
CA TYR A 46 -11.28 4.18 -2.87
C TYR A 46 -11.48 5.59 -2.32
N MET A 47 -10.42 6.42 -2.30
CA MET A 47 -10.50 7.77 -1.74
C MET A 47 -11.38 8.73 -2.55
N ARG A 48 -11.53 8.51 -3.86
CA ARG A 48 -12.35 9.36 -4.74
C ARG A 48 -13.82 8.98 -4.78
N ASN A 49 -14.20 7.81 -4.26
CA ASN A 49 -15.59 7.36 -4.23
C ASN A 49 -16.14 7.45 -2.79
N PRO A 50 -17.09 8.37 -2.49
CA PRO A 50 -17.60 8.58 -1.13
C PRO A 50 -18.17 7.30 -0.49
N CYS A 51 -18.95 6.50 -1.22
CA CYS A 51 -19.54 5.27 -0.70
C CYS A 51 -18.49 4.18 -0.43
N ALA A 52 -17.44 4.11 -1.27
CA ALA A 52 -16.34 3.19 -1.07
C ALA A 52 -15.42 3.63 0.06
N ARG A 53 -15.31 4.95 0.29
CA ARG A 53 -14.55 5.54 1.39
C ARG A 53 -15.15 5.18 2.75
N ASP A 54 -16.48 5.21 2.90
CA ASP A 54 -17.11 4.82 4.16
C ASP A 54 -16.93 3.34 4.49
N ALA A 55 -17.11 2.46 3.50
CA ALA A 55 -16.86 1.02 3.66
C ALA A 55 -15.37 0.72 3.92
N PHE A 56 -14.47 1.45 3.27
CA PHE A 56 -13.03 1.38 3.51
C PHE A 56 -12.69 1.84 4.94
N ASN A 57 -13.24 2.97 5.39
CA ASN A 57 -13.07 3.49 6.75
C ASN A 57 -13.59 2.50 7.80
N GLN A 58 -14.74 1.87 7.56
CA GLN A 58 -15.28 0.83 8.45
C GLN A 58 -14.40 -0.42 8.49
N ARG A 59 -13.83 -0.84 7.35
CA ARG A 59 -12.88 -1.97 7.33
C ARG A 59 -11.57 -1.62 8.01
N ILE A 60 -11.02 -0.43 7.79
CA ILE A 60 -9.83 0.07 8.47
C ILE A 60 -10.07 0.19 9.97
N ALA A 61 -11.23 0.69 10.42
CA ALA A 61 -11.57 0.78 11.84
C ALA A 61 -11.67 -0.59 12.54
N ASN A 62 -11.93 -1.66 11.77
CA ASN A 62 -11.98 -3.04 12.27
C ASN A 62 -10.67 -3.81 12.06
N MET A 63 -9.71 -3.23 11.35
CA MET A 63 -8.35 -3.74 11.27
C MET A 63 -7.51 -2.96 12.28
N ASP A 64 -6.48 -3.58 12.84
CA ASP A 64 -5.54 -2.88 13.72
C ASP A 64 -4.56 -2.00 12.90
N PHE A 65 -5.12 -1.26 11.94
CA PHE A 65 -4.40 -0.28 11.14
C PHE A 65 -4.55 1.08 11.80
N MET A 66 -3.43 1.78 11.94
CA MET A 66 -3.42 3.17 12.34
C MET A 66 -4.26 4.00 11.37
N SER A 67 -5.11 4.90 11.90
CA SER A 67 -5.83 5.87 11.05
C SER A 67 -4.81 6.66 10.22
N PRO A 68 -5.20 7.27 9.09
CA PRO A 68 -4.29 8.09 8.28
C PRO A 68 -3.55 9.17 9.10
N GLU A 69 -4.22 9.84 10.04
CA GLU A 69 -3.57 10.85 10.89
C GLU A 69 -2.60 10.22 11.90
N VAL A 70 -2.92 9.03 12.43
CA VAL A 70 -2.03 8.29 13.32
C VAL A 70 -0.84 7.76 12.52
N PHE A 71 -1.05 7.27 11.30
CA PHE A 71 0.01 6.84 10.41
C PHE A 71 0.97 7.99 10.10
N GLU A 72 0.48 9.17 9.71
CA GLU A 72 1.34 10.34 9.48
C GLU A 72 2.17 10.71 10.72
N LYS A 73 1.53 10.78 11.90
CA LYS A 73 2.24 11.05 13.16
C LYS A 73 3.26 9.97 13.53
N THR A 74 2.94 8.70 13.26
CA THR A 74 3.83 7.59 13.59
C THR A 74 5.00 7.53 12.60
N TRP A 75 4.75 7.85 11.33
CA TRP A 75 5.73 7.93 10.25
C TRP A 75 6.79 9.00 10.54
N ASP A 76 6.39 10.17 11.06
CA ASP A 76 7.33 11.21 11.50
C ASP A 76 8.19 10.78 12.69
N ASN A 77 7.73 9.79 13.46
CA ASN A 77 8.43 9.25 14.64
C ASN A 77 9.23 7.97 14.34
N PHE A 78 9.16 7.41 13.13
CA PHE A 78 10.02 6.30 12.74
C PHE A 78 11.43 6.83 12.43
N PRO A 79 12.48 6.34 13.10
CA PRO A 79 13.84 6.78 12.81
C PRO A 79 14.19 6.32 11.39
N GLN A 80 14.39 7.29 10.49
CA GLN A 80 14.99 7.07 9.19
C GLN A 80 16.46 6.69 9.43
N LYS A 81 16.74 5.40 9.59
CA LYS A 81 18.08 4.83 9.57
C LYS A 81 18.37 4.23 8.21
#